data_AF-A0A1M4YCY5-F1
#
_entry.id   AF-A0A1M4YCY5-F1
#
_cell.length_a   1.000
_cell.length_b   1.000
_cell.length_c   1.000
_cell.angle_alpha   90.00
_cell.angle_beta   90.00
_cell.angle_gamma   90.00
#
_symmetry.space_group_name_H-M   'P 1'
#
loop_
_entity.id
_entity.type
_entity.pdbx_description
1 polymer ?
#
loop_
_entity_poly.entity_id
_entity_poly.type
_entity_poly.pdbx_seq_one_letter_code
_entity_poly.pdbx_strand_id
1 'polypeptide(L)'
;MKKPKKKATINPDESIRYTVCGEWFPESFPARRSLRWGRGGEDPLATEMRLFCSCQRWAFNRLQEGCSREELKREGQELFGINSRFCDDAVLKAKAVIESQRELLAQEIEQTEMKLARARKKLGWVEKDLDKAVEANDPVKIEKAKRAVHGRKARVKKLKTKLDDLKTHRDNGTIPTVIFGGRSLWKRVCKGKATREEWRQVRQNRLFARGDETKGGNPNIKISYRNGNFSLSVTISHLSEQKGTDKKGRPIMTRAPRVTGKLWLPEKHRLKVWESLLSGAPYNVELIKGRDGRYRVHITFTVTAPEPVTSPNRGYLGMDTNPDGVALASVNYFGQPEPWPEGFEVPYPKALHKFAGEFQVTVQPNGFLYIKIPELAYSRGYRRTYLIGVLAKVVVDTAKAFEKPIALEDLDFGKDRLDTDRKFNRMAASFPFKKIIEAVMRRASREGVGVKPVRPAHT
;
A
#
# COMPACT_ATOMS: atom_id res chain seq x y z
N MET A 1 22.88 -32.47 -27.46
CA MET A 1 21.97 -31.37 -27.05
C MET A 1 22.64 -30.57 -25.93
N LYS A 2 23.00 -29.30 -26.19
CA LYS A 2 23.65 -28.43 -25.19
C LYS A 2 22.65 -28.08 -24.08
N LYS A 3 23.02 -28.31 -22.82
CA LYS A 3 22.27 -27.85 -21.64
C LYS A 3 21.98 -26.34 -21.79
N PRO A 4 20.75 -25.85 -21.49
CA PRO A 4 20.47 -24.43 -21.55
C PRO A 4 21.40 -23.72 -20.55
N LYS A 5 22.12 -22.71 -21.03
CA LYS A 5 22.95 -21.83 -20.19
C LYS A 5 22.07 -21.31 -19.04
N LYS A 6 22.50 -21.48 -17.79
CA LYS A 6 21.90 -20.81 -16.62
C LYS A 6 21.80 -19.32 -16.97
N LYS A 7 20.58 -18.77 -17.02
CA LYS A 7 20.38 -17.33 -17.10
C LYS A 7 21.04 -16.71 -15.87
N ALA A 8 21.74 -15.60 -16.08
CA ALA A 8 22.38 -14.84 -15.01
C ALA A 8 21.35 -14.56 -13.92
N THR A 9 21.63 -15.07 -12.71
CA THR A 9 20.90 -14.71 -11.50
C THR A 9 21.11 -13.23 -11.27
N ILE A 10 20.04 -12.44 -11.42
CA ILE A 10 20.05 -11.01 -11.09
C ILE A 10 20.43 -10.89 -9.61
N ASN A 11 21.49 -10.15 -9.32
CA ASN A 11 21.98 -9.89 -7.98
C ASN A 11 20.86 -9.21 -7.16
N PRO A 12 20.49 -9.68 -5.96
CA PRO A 12 19.38 -9.11 -5.18
C PRO A 12 19.51 -7.61 -4.93
N ASP A 13 20.75 -7.12 -4.77
CA ASP A 13 21.08 -5.70 -4.55
C ASP A 13 20.89 -4.82 -5.80
N GLU A 14 20.79 -5.41 -6.99
CA GLU A 14 20.60 -4.70 -8.27
C GLU A 14 19.15 -4.75 -8.78
N SER A 15 18.20 -5.18 -7.94
CA SER A 15 16.87 -5.54 -8.40
C SER A 15 15.76 -4.86 -7.58
N ILE A 16 14.82 -4.18 -8.25
CA ILE A 16 13.70 -3.49 -7.60
C ILE A 16 12.36 -4.11 -7.99
N ARG A 17 11.45 -4.24 -7.02
CA ARG A 17 10.07 -4.68 -7.30
C ARG A 17 9.28 -3.56 -7.97
N TYR A 18 8.79 -3.84 -9.16
CA TYR A 18 7.98 -2.94 -9.95
C TYR A 18 6.54 -3.43 -10.01
N THR A 19 5.57 -2.56 -9.73
CA THR A 19 4.14 -2.90 -9.86
C THR A 19 3.46 -1.99 -10.87
N VAL A 20 2.82 -2.61 -11.86
CA VAL A 20 1.97 -1.95 -12.85
C VAL A 20 0.52 -2.22 -12.53
N CYS A 21 -0.29 -1.16 -12.47
CA CYS A 21 -1.73 -1.27 -12.32
C CYS A 21 -2.41 -1.11 -13.69
N GLY A 22 -3.22 -2.09 -14.05
CA GLY A 22 -4.05 -2.10 -15.26
C GLY A 22 -5.50 -2.42 -14.97
N GLU A 23 -6.28 -2.55 -16.03
CA GLU A 23 -7.69 -2.94 -16.00
C GLU A 23 -7.92 -4.12 -16.93
N TRP A 24 -8.68 -5.11 -16.47
CA TRP A 24 -8.99 -6.31 -17.24
C TRP A 24 -10.47 -6.38 -17.55
N PHE A 25 -10.76 -6.71 -18.81
CA PHE A 25 -12.11 -6.83 -19.35
C PHE A 25 -12.29 -8.31 -19.73
N PRO A 26 -12.81 -9.15 -18.81
CA PRO A 26 -13.05 -10.56 -19.11
C PRO A 26 -14.18 -10.69 -20.12
N GLU A 27 -13.98 -11.51 -21.15
CA GLU A 27 -14.88 -11.64 -22.31
C GLU A 27 -15.34 -13.08 -22.50
N SER A 28 -14.40 -14.02 -22.58
CA SER A 28 -14.70 -15.44 -22.81
C SER A 28 -14.73 -16.19 -21.50
N PHE A 29 -15.92 -16.63 -21.08
CA PHE A 29 -16.12 -17.45 -19.89
C PHE A 29 -16.41 -18.91 -20.25
N PRO A 30 -15.98 -19.87 -19.41
CA PRO A 30 -16.43 -21.25 -19.55
C PRO A 30 -17.96 -21.33 -19.43
N ALA A 31 -18.61 -22.03 -20.37
CA ALA A 31 -20.07 -22.21 -20.34
C ALA A 31 -20.53 -23.02 -19.11
N ARG A 32 -19.71 -24.00 -18.71
CA ARG A 32 -19.99 -24.89 -17.57
C ARG A 32 -19.80 -24.15 -16.25
N ARG A 33 -20.75 -24.36 -15.32
CA ARG A 33 -20.65 -23.95 -13.91
C ARG A 33 -20.56 -25.18 -13.02
N SER A 34 -19.91 -25.04 -11.86
CA SER A 34 -19.81 -26.13 -10.87
C SER A 34 -21.07 -26.17 -10.01
N LEU A 35 -21.72 -27.34 -9.95
CA LEU A 35 -22.83 -27.58 -9.02
C LEU A 35 -22.34 -27.66 -7.56
N ARG A 36 -21.16 -28.24 -7.34
CA ARG A 36 -20.56 -28.40 -6.01
C ARG A 36 -20.10 -27.07 -5.42
N TRP A 37 -19.45 -26.25 -6.23
CA TRP A 37 -18.75 -25.06 -5.76
C TRP A 37 -19.46 -23.74 -6.08
N GLY A 38 -20.33 -23.72 -7.08
CA GLY A 38 -21.08 -22.53 -7.47
C GLY A 38 -22.11 -22.14 -6.41
N ARG A 39 -22.43 -20.84 -6.36
CA ARG A 39 -23.50 -20.31 -5.48
C ARG A 39 -24.34 -19.29 -6.24
N GLY A 40 -25.65 -19.50 -6.26
CA GLY A 40 -26.59 -18.61 -6.94
C GLY A 40 -26.18 -18.35 -8.40
N GLY A 41 -26.27 -17.09 -8.82
CA GLY A 41 -25.92 -16.65 -10.18
C GLY A 41 -24.42 -16.38 -10.43
N GLU A 42 -23.51 -16.76 -9.53
CA GLU A 42 -22.06 -16.50 -9.70
C GLU A 42 -21.51 -17.05 -11.03
N ASP A 43 -20.77 -16.20 -11.74
CA ASP A 43 -19.96 -16.64 -12.88
C ASP A 43 -18.74 -17.46 -12.40
N PRO A 44 -18.11 -18.27 -13.28
CA PRO A 44 -16.98 -19.11 -12.87
C PRO A 44 -15.80 -18.33 -12.26
N LEU A 45 -15.53 -17.11 -12.72
CA LEU A 45 -14.45 -16.31 -12.14
C LEU A 45 -14.81 -15.85 -10.72
N ALA A 46 -16.04 -15.37 -10.51
CA ALA A 46 -16.53 -14.97 -9.20
C ALA A 46 -16.48 -16.13 -8.19
N THR A 47 -16.85 -17.35 -8.62
CA THR A 47 -16.69 -18.56 -7.81
C THR A 47 -15.22 -18.83 -7.46
N GLU A 48 -14.31 -18.79 -8.43
CA GLU A 48 -12.86 -18.97 -8.19
C GLU A 48 -12.31 -17.96 -7.16
N MET A 49 -12.65 -16.68 -7.31
CA MET A 49 -12.23 -15.61 -6.39
C MET A 49 -12.77 -15.83 -4.97
N ARG A 50 -14.04 -16.25 -4.86
CA ARG A 50 -14.66 -16.56 -3.56
C ARG A 50 -13.99 -17.75 -2.88
N LEU A 51 -13.73 -18.82 -3.60
CA LEU A 51 -13.04 -20.00 -3.07
C LEU A 51 -11.63 -19.66 -2.61
N PHE A 52 -10.85 -18.93 -3.42
CA PHE A 52 -9.52 -18.44 -3.05
C PHE A 52 -9.55 -17.61 -1.76
N CYS A 53 -10.44 -16.62 -1.68
CA CYS A 53 -10.56 -15.76 -0.49
C CYS A 53 -11.05 -16.54 0.74
N SER A 54 -11.83 -17.61 0.55
CA SER A 54 -12.31 -18.46 1.64
C SER A 54 -11.18 -19.36 2.16
N CYS A 55 -10.39 -19.93 1.24
CA CYS A 55 -9.16 -20.66 1.55
C CYS A 55 -8.16 -19.78 2.32
N GLN A 56 -7.93 -18.53 1.87
CA GLN A 56 -7.02 -17.60 2.57
C GLN A 56 -7.46 -17.37 4.03
N ARG A 57 -8.76 -17.19 4.28
CA ARG A 57 -9.28 -16.95 5.63
C ARG A 57 -9.22 -18.19 6.51
N TRP A 58 -9.53 -19.34 5.93
CA TRP A 58 -9.40 -20.62 6.62
C TRP A 58 -7.93 -20.89 6.99
N ALA A 59 -7.01 -20.74 6.04
CA ALA A 59 -5.58 -20.87 6.27
C ALA A 59 -5.06 -19.88 7.32
N PHE A 60 -5.57 -18.65 7.35
CA PHE A 60 -5.22 -17.65 8.36
C PHE A 60 -5.53 -18.13 9.79
N ASN A 61 -6.67 -18.78 10.01
CA ASN A 61 -7.01 -19.34 11.32
C ASN A 61 -6.12 -20.55 11.63
N ARG A 62 -5.99 -21.48 10.69
CA ARG A 62 -5.20 -22.71 10.91
C ARG A 62 -3.70 -22.47 11.11
N LEU A 63 -3.13 -21.47 10.45
CA LEU A 63 -1.74 -21.06 10.70
C LEU A 63 -1.52 -20.57 12.13
N GLN A 64 -2.53 -19.97 12.77
CA GLN A 64 -2.46 -19.56 14.17
C GLN A 64 -2.65 -20.74 15.14
N GLU A 65 -3.31 -21.80 14.68
CA GLU A 65 -3.44 -23.08 15.39
C GLU A 65 -2.18 -23.96 15.25
N GLY A 66 -1.17 -23.51 14.51
CA GLY A 66 0.11 -24.23 14.35
C GLY A 66 0.16 -25.20 13.17
N CYS A 67 -0.86 -25.26 12.31
CA CYS A 67 -0.86 -26.14 11.14
C CYS A 67 0.24 -25.77 10.14
N SER A 68 0.88 -26.78 9.53
CA SER A 68 1.93 -26.59 8.54
C SER A 68 1.39 -26.14 7.18
N ARG A 69 2.23 -25.50 6.38
CA ARG A 69 1.87 -25.08 5.01
C ARG A 69 1.47 -26.28 4.15
N GLU A 70 2.16 -27.41 4.29
CA GLU A 70 1.98 -28.62 3.51
C GLU A 70 0.61 -29.26 3.78
N GLU A 71 0.22 -29.34 5.04
CA GLU A 71 -1.12 -29.81 5.46
C GLU A 71 -2.21 -28.89 4.91
N LEU A 72 -2.05 -27.56 5.09
CA LEU A 72 -3.04 -26.59 4.63
C LEU A 72 -3.21 -26.60 3.12
N LYS A 73 -2.12 -26.80 2.39
CA LYS A 73 -2.16 -26.93 0.94
C LYS A 73 -2.90 -28.19 0.50
N ARG A 74 -2.77 -29.32 1.21
CA ARG A 74 -3.49 -30.56 0.89
C ARG A 74 -4.97 -30.41 1.19
N GLU A 75 -5.32 -30.10 2.43
CA GLU A 75 -6.71 -29.98 2.88
C GLU A 75 -7.46 -28.85 2.17
N GLY A 76 -6.80 -27.71 1.92
CA GLY A 76 -7.43 -26.59 1.24
C GLY A 76 -7.83 -26.88 -0.21
N GLN A 77 -7.11 -27.76 -0.90
CA GLN A 77 -7.52 -28.21 -2.25
C GLN A 77 -8.84 -28.98 -2.20
N GLU A 78 -8.99 -29.87 -1.22
CA GLU A 78 -10.19 -30.69 -1.04
C GLU A 78 -11.39 -29.85 -0.57
N LEU A 79 -11.16 -28.93 0.36
CA LEU A 79 -12.18 -28.09 0.97
C LEU A 79 -12.69 -26.98 0.06
N PHE A 80 -11.85 -26.45 -0.84
CA PHE A 80 -12.20 -25.29 -1.67
C PHE A 80 -12.18 -25.58 -3.17
N GLY A 81 -11.78 -26.78 -3.61
CA GLY A 81 -11.76 -27.16 -5.01
C GLY A 81 -10.78 -26.38 -5.89
N ILE A 82 -9.89 -25.58 -5.30
CA ILE A 82 -8.88 -24.82 -6.03
C ILE A 82 -7.61 -25.64 -6.21
N ASN A 83 -6.83 -25.36 -7.25
CA ASN A 83 -5.58 -26.09 -7.47
C ASN A 83 -4.52 -25.81 -6.39
N SER A 84 -3.54 -26.72 -6.31
CA SER A 84 -2.44 -26.65 -5.34
C SER A 84 -1.68 -25.32 -5.31
N ARG A 85 -1.56 -24.61 -6.45
CA ARG A 85 -0.86 -23.32 -6.52
C ARG A 85 -1.70 -22.19 -5.92
N PHE A 86 -2.98 -22.12 -6.27
CA PHE A 86 -3.87 -21.13 -5.66
C PHE A 86 -4.04 -21.37 -4.17
N CYS A 87 -4.12 -22.62 -3.73
CA CYS A 87 -4.14 -22.96 -2.31
C CYS A 87 -2.87 -22.48 -1.61
N ASP A 88 -1.70 -22.76 -2.18
CA ASP A 88 -0.42 -22.31 -1.64
C ASP A 88 -0.30 -20.78 -1.60
N ASP A 89 -0.81 -20.09 -2.63
CA ASP A 89 -0.84 -18.64 -2.70
C ASP A 89 -1.83 -18.03 -1.70
N ALA A 90 -2.94 -18.70 -1.41
CA ALA A 90 -3.88 -18.31 -0.36
C ALA A 90 -3.25 -18.44 1.04
N VAL A 91 -2.52 -19.55 1.30
CA VAL A 91 -1.74 -19.75 2.53
C VAL A 91 -0.66 -18.68 2.66
N LEU A 92 0.06 -18.36 1.57
CA LEU A 92 1.05 -17.28 1.57
C LEU A 92 0.42 -15.93 1.94
N LYS A 93 -0.72 -15.58 1.32
CA LYS A 93 -1.41 -14.33 1.62
C LYS A 93 -1.94 -14.29 3.05
N ALA A 94 -2.34 -15.43 3.60
CA ALA A 94 -2.72 -15.55 5.00
C ALA A 94 -1.53 -15.30 5.94
N LYS A 95 -0.39 -15.94 5.68
CA LYS A 95 0.85 -15.75 6.44
C LYS A 95 1.33 -14.31 6.43
N ALA A 96 1.34 -13.66 5.25
CA ALA A 96 1.70 -12.25 5.12
C ALA A 96 0.80 -11.31 5.94
N VAL A 97 -0.48 -11.65 6.11
CA VAL A 97 -1.38 -10.88 6.98
C VAL A 97 -0.98 -11.04 8.46
N ILE A 98 -0.65 -12.27 8.89
CA ILE A 98 -0.20 -12.54 10.27
C ILE A 98 1.10 -11.78 10.58
N GLU A 99 2.10 -11.89 9.70
CA GLU A 99 3.39 -11.19 9.83
C GLU A 99 3.18 -9.68 9.92
N SER A 100 2.38 -9.11 9.01
CA SER A 100 2.03 -7.69 9.05
C SER A 100 1.33 -7.28 10.34
N GLN A 101 0.45 -8.12 10.91
CA GLN A 101 -0.17 -7.80 12.20
C GLN A 101 0.80 -7.86 13.38
N ARG A 102 1.79 -8.78 13.35
CA ARG A 102 2.84 -8.84 14.37
C ARG A 102 3.72 -7.59 14.36
N GLU A 103 4.14 -7.16 13.18
CA GLU A 103 4.89 -5.90 13.03
C GLU A 103 4.07 -4.68 13.51
N LEU A 104 2.79 -4.62 13.12
CA LEU A 104 1.90 -3.55 13.54
C LEU A 104 1.62 -3.55 15.05
N LEU A 105 1.60 -4.70 15.70
CA LEU A 105 1.35 -4.81 17.14
C LEU A 105 2.40 -4.02 17.93
N ALA A 106 3.68 -4.19 17.62
CA ALA A 106 4.77 -3.47 18.27
C ALA A 106 4.60 -1.95 18.10
N GLN A 107 4.36 -1.49 16.86
CA GLN A 107 4.14 -0.08 16.56
C GLN A 107 2.87 0.48 17.23
N GLU A 108 1.80 -0.33 17.32
CA GLU A 108 0.57 0.09 17.98
C GLU A 108 0.72 0.23 19.49
N ILE A 109 1.50 -0.64 20.13
CA ILE A 109 1.83 -0.54 21.56
C ILE A 109 2.54 0.78 21.83
N GLU A 110 3.66 1.02 21.15
CA GLU A 110 4.48 2.22 21.30
C GLU A 110 3.64 3.50 21.09
N GLN A 111 2.89 3.55 19.99
CA GLN A 111 2.01 4.69 19.69
C GLN A 111 0.89 4.87 20.74
N THR A 112 0.40 3.79 21.33
CA THR A 112 -0.66 3.86 22.36
C THR A 112 -0.08 4.30 23.70
N GLU A 113 1.15 3.90 24.04
CA GLU A 113 1.88 4.38 25.21
C GLU A 113 2.11 5.89 25.16
N MET A 114 2.63 6.40 24.04
CA MET A 114 2.81 7.84 23.84
C MET A 114 1.49 8.61 23.96
N LYS A 115 0.40 8.09 23.37
CA LYS A 115 -0.94 8.69 23.50
C LYS A 115 -1.45 8.68 24.94
N LEU A 116 -1.21 7.60 25.68
CA LEU A 116 -1.62 7.47 27.07
C LEU A 116 -0.85 8.46 27.96
N ALA A 117 0.47 8.58 27.80
CA ALA A 117 1.30 9.54 28.52
C ALA A 117 0.81 10.98 28.33
N ARG A 118 0.52 11.36 27.07
CA ARG A 118 -0.04 12.69 26.75
C ARG A 118 -1.43 12.91 27.33
N ALA A 119 -2.30 11.91 27.25
CA ALA A 119 -3.63 11.98 27.82
C ALA A 119 -3.59 12.16 29.34
N ARG A 120 -2.65 11.49 30.03
CA ARG A 120 -2.40 11.67 31.48
C ARG A 120 -1.89 13.08 31.79
N LYS A 121 -0.92 13.59 31.04
CA LYS A 121 -0.42 14.96 31.20
C LYS A 121 -1.54 16.00 31.09
N LYS A 122 -2.41 15.86 30.09
CA LYS A 122 -3.57 16.75 29.90
C LYS A 122 -4.63 16.60 30.98
N LEU A 123 -4.86 15.38 31.47
CA LEU A 123 -5.75 15.17 32.60
C LEU A 123 -5.24 15.96 33.81
N GLY A 124 -3.95 15.88 34.12
CA GLY A 124 -3.35 16.65 35.22
C GLY A 124 -3.46 18.16 35.06
N TRP A 125 -3.38 18.70 33.83
CA TRP A 125 -3.64 20.14 33.60
C TRP A 125 -5.09 20.52 33.89
N VAL A 126 -6.04 19.73 33.39
CA VAL A 126 -7.47 20.03 33.58
C VAL A 126 -7.91 19.82 35.04
N GLU A 127 -7.27 18.90 35.77
CA GLU A 127 -7.45 18.74 37.22
C GLU A 127 -6.96 19.99 37.97
N LYS A 128 -5.78 20.52 37.63
CA LYS A 128 -5.30 21.80 38.19
C LYS A 128 -6.21 22.98 37.85
N ASP A 129 -6.75 23.04 36.64
CA ASP A 129 -7.70 24.09 36.24
C ASP A 129 -9.01 23.99 37.04
N LEU A 130 -9.44 22.77 37.39
CA LEU A 130 -10.58 22.55 38.28
C LEU A 130 -10.28 23.05 39.68
N ASP A 131 -9.11 22.71 40.24
CA ASP A 131 -8.70 23.16 41.58
C ASP A 131 -8.70 24.69 41.68
N LYS A 132 -8.10 25.37 40.69
CA LYS A 132 -8.12 26.84 40.60
C LYS A 132 -9.52 27.43 40.45
N ALA A 133 -10.39 26.79 39.69
CA ALA A 133 -11.77 27.25 39.53
C ALA A 133 -12.58 27.11 40.83
N VAL A 134 -12.30 26.07 41.61
CA VAL A 134 -12.87 25.87 42.95
C VAL A 134 -12.37 26.94 43.92
N GLU A 135 -11.06 27.24 43.92
CA GLU A 135 -10.49 28.32 44.74
C GLU A 135 -11.07 29.70 44.39
N ALA A 136 -11.30 29.97 43.10
CA ALA A 136 -11.90 31.22 42.63
C ALA A 136 -13.44 31.30 42.80
N ASN A 137 -14.07 30.21 43.29
CA ASN A 137 -15.51 30.07 43.51
C ASN A 137 -16.39 30.48 42.31
N ASP A 138 -15.93 30.19 41.08
CA ASP A 138 -16.63 30.52 39.83
C ASP A 138 -17.45 29.30 39.36
N PRO A 139 -18.78 29.28 39.54
CA PRO A 139 -19.60 28.08 39.32
C PRO A 139 -19.57 27.59 37.86
N VAL A 140 -19.51 28.53 36.91
CA VAL A 140 -19.50 28.25 35.46
C VAL A 140 -18.18 27.60 35.06
N LYS A 141 -17.05 28.10 35.57
CA LYS A 141 -15.73 27.49 35.33
C LYS A 141 -15.61 26.12 35.98
N ILE A 142 -16.13 25.95 37.20
CA ILE A 142 -16.14 24.67 37.91
C ILE A 142 -16.89 23.61 37.10
N GLU A 143 -18.10 23.90 36.63
CA GLU A 143 -18.90 22.93 35.86
C GLU A 143 -18.20 22.53 34.55
N LYS A 144 -17.66 23.52 33.82
CA LYS A 144 -16.91 23.29 32.59
C LYS A 144 -15.66 22.43 32.84
N ALA A 145 -14.91 22.72 33.89
CA ALA A 145 -13.71 21.96 34.26
C ALA A 145 -14.07 20.53 34.69
N LYS A 146 -15.13 20.32 35.49
CA LYS A 146 -15.64 18.98 35.86
C LYS A 146 -15.98 18.14 34.63
N ARG A 147 -16.69 18.72 33.66
CA ARG A 147 -17.03 18.03 32.40
C ARG A 147 -15.77 17.65 31.61
N ALA A 148 -14.78 18.54 31.57
CA ALA A 148 -13.50 18.29 30.91
C ALA A 148 -12.70 17.18 31.61
N VAL A 149 -12.59 17.19 32.95
CA VAL A 149 -11.96 16.13 33.75
C VAL A 149 -12.62 14.78 33.45
N HIS A 150 -13.96 14.71 33.49
CA HIS A 150 -14.69 13.48 33.19
C HIS A 150 -14.34 12.93 31.80
N GLY A 151 -14.39 13.77 30.76
CA GLY A 151 -14.03 13.37 29.40
C GLY A 151 -12.58 12.91 29.26
N ARG A 152 -11.63 13.58 29.93
CA ARG A 152 -10.21 13.20 29.92
C ARG A 152 -9.95 11.91 30.70
N LYS A 153 -10.60 11.68 31.85
CA LYS A 153 -10.56 10.41 32.59
C LYS A 153 -11.08 9.25 31.73
N ALA A 154 -12.22 9.43 31.05
CA ALA A 154 -12.75 8.43 30.12
C ALA A 154 -11.76 8.12 28.97
N ARG A 155 -11.09 9.15 28.44
CA ARG A 155 -10.06 8.98 27.39
C ARG A 155 -8.85 8.20 27.89
N VAL A 156 -8.34 8.51 29.08
CA VAL A 156 -7.22 7.79 29.73
C VAL A 156 -7.61 6.34 29.97
N LYS A 157 -8.78 6.06 30.57
CA LYS A 157 -9.29 4.71 30.79
C LYS A 157 -9.33 3.91 29.48
N LYS A 158 -9.90 4.49 28.42
CA LYS A 158 -9.99 3.84 27.09
C LYS A 158 -8.62 3.52 26.49
N LEU A 159 -7.64 4.43 26.62
CA LEU A 159 -6.28 4.20 26.12
C LEU A 159 -5.55 3.13 26.94
N LYS A 160 -5.72 3.14 28.26
CA LYS A 160 -5.17 2.12 29.16
C LYS A 160 -5.71 0.74 28.80
N THR A 161 -7.04 0.58 28.73
CA THR A 161 -7.65 -0.70 28.34
C THR A 161 -7.17 -1.20 26.97
N LYS A 162 -7.02 -0.30 25.99
CA LYS A 162 -6.46 -0.67 24.69
C LYS A 162 -5.00 -1.14 24.80
N LEU A 163 -4.19 -0.43 25.59
CA LEU A 163 -2.78 -0.77 25.77
C LEU A 163 -2.64 -2.13 26.45
N ASP A 164 -3.44 -2.38 27.49
CA ASP A 164 -3.43 -3.63 28.24
C ASP A 164 -3.79 -4.80 27.29
N ASP A 165 -4.85 -4.67 26.49
CA ASP A 165 -5.24 -5.64 25.45
C ASP A 165 -4.12 -5.93 24.43
N LEU A 166 -3.44 -4.89 23.93
CA LEU A 166 -2.31 -5.07 23.02
C LEU A 166 -1.10 -5.77 23.69
N LYS A 167 -0.82 -5.44 24.96
CA LYS A 167 0.25 -6.09 25.73
C LYS A 167 -0.07 -7.56 25.98
N THR A 168 -1.32 -7.89 26.33
CA THR A 168 -1.78 -9.28 26.43
C THR A 168 -1.55 -10.05 25.15
N HIS A 169 -1.85 -9.46 23.98
CA HIS A 169 -1.56 -10.10 22.70
C HIS A 169 -0.07 -10.38 22.50
N ARG A 170 0.80 -9.39 22.79
CA ARG A 170 2.26 -9.54 22.69
C ARG A 170 2.77 -10.63 23.62
N ASP A 171 2.36 -10.60 24.89
CA ASP A 171 2.85 -11.49 25.93
C ASP A 171 2.42 -12.95 25.66
N ASN A 172 1.23 -13.15 25.08
CA ASN A 172 0.73 -14.46 24.66
C ASN A 172 1.22 -14.89 23.27
N GLY A 173 2.03 -14.08 22.57
CA GLY A 173 2.49 -14.38 21.19
C GLY A 173 1.37 -14.41 20.14
N THR A 174 0.22 -13.79 20.43
CA THR A 174 -0.96 -13.73 19.55
C THR A 174 -1.07 -12.39 18.84
N ILE A 175 -2.03 -12.26 17.92
CA ILE A 175 -2.31 -11.00 17.21
C ILE A 175 -3.73 -10.49 17.51
N PRO A 176 -3.95 -9.17 17.44
CA PRO A 176 -5.29 -8.60 17.52
C PRO A 176 -6.23 -9.15 16.43
N THR A 177 -7.52 -9.23 16.73
CA THR A 177 -8.52 -9.78 15.81
C THR A 177 -8.53 -9.08 14.45
N VAL A 178 -8.32 -9.87 13.39
CA VAL A 178 -8.35 -9.39 12.01
C VAL A 178 -9.74 -9.52 11.40
N ILE A 179 -10.26 -8.40 10.88
CA ILE A 179 -11.55 -8.37 10.17
C ILE A 179 -11.29 -8.27 8.66
N PHE A 180 -11.38 -9.41 7.98
CA PHE A 180 -11.36 -9.46 6.52
C PHE A 180 -12.51 -8.63 5.94
N GLY A 181 -12.27 -7.95 4.82
CA GLY A 181 -13.24 -7.03 4.19
C GLY A 181 -13.30 -5.63 4.82
N GLY A 182 -12.43 -5.38 5.80
CA GLY A 182 -12.21 -4.05 6.38
C GLY A 182 -13.07 -3.75 7.60
N ARG A 183 -12.41 -3.43 8.72
CA ARG A 183 -13.03 -3.06 10.00
C ARG A 183 -14.00 -1.88 9.89
N SER A 184 -13.72 -0.90 9.04
CA SER A 184 -14.59 0.26 8.82
C SER A 184 -15.94 -0.14 8.21
N LEU A 185 -15.91 -0.99 7.17
CA LEU A 185 -17.12 -1.47 6.52
C LEU A 185 -17.93 -2.36 7.47
N TRP A 186 -17.28 -3.26 8.21
CA TRP A 186 -17.93 -4.08 9.21
C TRP A 186 -18.65 -3.25 10.28
N LYS A 187 -18.01 -2.18 10.79
CA LYS A 187 -18.66 -1.26 11.74
C LYS A 187 -19.90 -0.57 11.16
N ARG A 188 -19.93 -0.29 9.85
CA ARG A 188 -21.13 0.25 9.20
C ARG A 188 -22.24 -0.79 9.13
N VAL A 189 -21.90 -2.04 8.82
CA VAL A 189 -22.86 -3.17 8.84
C VAL A 189 -23.47 -3.34 10.22
N CYS A 190 -22.67 -3.36 11.29
CA CYS A 190 -23.16 -3.45 12.68
C CYS A 190 -24.09 -2.28 13.07
N LYS A 191 -24.01 -1.14 12.37
CA LYS A 191 -24.84 0.04 12.59
C LYS A 191 -26.03 0.15 11.63
N GLY A 192 -26.27 -0.86 10.79
CA GLY A 192 -27.31 -0.83 9.76
C GLY A 192 -27.05 0.17 8.61
N LYS A 193 -25.81 0.68 8.47
CA LYS A 193 -25.43 1.69 7.45
C LYS A 193 -24.77 1.08 6.19
N ALA A 194 -24.75 -0.24 6.10
CA ALA A 194 -24.20 -1.04 5.01
C ALA A 194 -24.80 -2.45 5.11
N THR A 195 -24.90 -3.16 4.00
CA THR A 195 -25.48 -4.52 4.02
C THR A 195 -24.42 -5.58 4.32
N ARG A 196 -24.85 -6.74 4.82
CA ARG A 196 -23.97 -7.90 4.98
C ARG A 196 -23.41 -8.36 3.63
N GLU A 197 -24.19 -8.22 2.57
CA GLU A 197 -23.78 -8.62 1.22
C GLU A 197 -22.68 -7.73 0.66
N GLU A 198 -22.76 -6.41 0.85
CA GLU A 198 -21.67 -5.48 0.50
C GLU A 198 -20.35 -5.87 1.20
N TRP A 199 -20.41 -6.29 2.46
CA TRP A 199 -19.22 -6.74 3.19
C TRP A 199 -18.71 -8.09 2.68
N ARG A 200 -19.60 -9.05 2.36
CA ARG A 200 -19.23 -10.32 1.74
C ARG A 200 -18.54 -10.13 0.40
N GLN A 201 -19.06 -9.26 -0.46
CA GLN A 201 -18.45 -8.92 -1.75
C GLN A 201 -17.02 -8.40 -1.57
N VAL A 202 -16.79 -7.43 -0.67
CA VAL A 202 -15.43 -6.92 -0.41
C VAL A 202 -14.51 -7.98 0.21
N ARG A 203 -15.05 -8.98 0.92
CA ARG A 203 -14.26 -10.10 1.45
C ARG A 203 -13.84 -11.11 0.40
N GLN A 204 -14.49 -11.14 -0.76
CA GLN A 204 -14.30 -12.18 -1.77
C GLN A 204 -13.89 -11.64 -3.14
N ASN A 205 -13.41 -10.38 -3.18
CA ASN A 205 -13.13 -9.67 -4.42
C ASN A 205 -11.67 -9.77 -4.88
N ARG A 206 -10.88 -10.72 -4.37
CA ARG A 206 -9.47 -10.86 -4.73
C ARG A 206 -9.13 -12.25 -5.24
N LEU A 207 -8.18 -12.29 -6.17
CA LEU A 207 -7.49 -13.50 -6.58
C LEU A 207 -6.03 -13.17 -6.80
N PHE A 208 -5.13 -13.96 -6.23
CA PHE A 208 -3.70 -13.73 -6.31
C PHE A 208 -3.00 -14.98 -6.82
N ALA A 209 -2.02 -14.79 -7.70
CA ALA A 209 -1.16 -15.85 -8.18
C ALA A 209 0.29 -15.37 -8.22
N ARG A 210 1.22 -16.18 -7.69
CA ARG A 210 2.65 -15.94 -7.87
C ARG A 210 3.16 -16.41 -9.22
N GLY A 211 4.20 -15.74 -9.71
CA GLY A 211 5.00 -16.20 -10.83
C GLY A 211 5.89 -17.39 -10.44
N ASP A 212 6.24 -18.20 -11.43
CA ASP A 212 7.11 -19.36 -11.35
C ASP A 212 8.01 -19.35 -12.60
N GLU A 213 9.30 -19.07 -12.40
CA GLU A 213 10.29 -18.96 -13.47
C GLU A 213 10.35 -20.26 -14.31
N THR A 214 10.22 -21.42 -13.65
CA THR A 214 10.24 -22.73 -14.30
C THR A 214 9.04 -22.98 -15.21
N LYS A 215 8.00 -22.13 -15.12
CA LYS A 215 6.75 -22.22 -15.88
C LYS A 215 6.53 -21.03 -16.82
N GLY A 216 7.55 -20.19 -17.02
CA GLY A 216 7.52 -19.10 -17.99
C GLY A 216 6.54 -17.99 -17.60
N GLY A 217 6.67 -17.46 -16.39
CA GLY A 217 5.86 -16.36 -15.89
C GLY A 217 4.84 -16.83 -14.86
N ASN A 218 3.55 -16.59 -15.08
CA ASN A 218 2.51 -16.95 -14.13
C ASN A 218 1.57 -18.04 -14.68
N PRO A 219 1.55 -19.25 -14.10
CA PRO A 219 0.76 -20.36 -14.64
C PRO A 219 -0.75 -20.19 -14.44
N ASN A 220 -1.17 -19.52 -13.36
CA ASN A 220 -2.57 -19.40 -12.98
C ASN A 220 -3.22 -18.13 -13.55
N ILE A 221 -2.48 -17.04 -13.67
CA ILE A 221 -2.95 -15.77 -14.24
C ILE A 221 -1.95 -15.30 -15.30
N LYS A 222 -2.16 -15.71 -16.55
CA LYS A 222 -1.19 -15.56 -17.63
C LYS A 222 -1.49 -14.33 -18.48
N ILE A 223 -0.49 -13.48 -18.64
CA ILE A 223 -0.50 -12.33 -19.54
C ILE A 223 0.15 -12.75 -20.86
N SER A 224 -0.43 -12.30 -21.97
CA SER A 224 0.13 -12.46 -23.30
C SER A 224 0.05 -11.17 -24.09
N TYR A 225 0.96 -11.00 -25.04
CA TYR A 225 0.99 -9.88 -25.97
C TYR A 225 0.93 -10.42 -27.40
N ARG A 226 -0.08 -10.03 -28.17
CA ARG A 226 -0.27 -10.42 -29.59
C ARG A 226 -0.89 -9.26 -30.35
N ASN A 227 -0.44 -9.04 -31.59
CA ASN A 227 -0.99 -8.02 -32.50
C ASN A 227 -1.17 -6.64 -31.83
N GLY A 228 -0.13 -6.16 -31.15
CA GLY A 228 -0.18 -4.86 -30.48
C GLY A 228 -0.96 -4.82 -29.16
N ASN A 229 -1.59 -5.91 -28.73
CA ASN A 229 -2.54 -5.91 -27.62
C ASN A 229 -2.15 -6.88 -26.50
N PHE A 230 -2.35 -6.43 -25.26
CA PHE A 230 -2.24 -7.28 -24.08
C PHE A 230 -3.56 -7.99 -23.80
N SER A 231 -3.48 -9.26 -23.44
CA SER A 231 -4.59 -10.06 -22.95
C SER A 231 -4.20 -10.77 -21.67
N LEU A 232 -5.19 -11.06 -20.84
CA LEU A 232 -5.00 -11.79 -19.59
C LEU A 232 -5.95 -12.98 -19.54
N SER A 233 -5.44 -14.10 -19.02
CA SER A 233 -6.20 -15.34 -18.86
C SER A 233 -6.07 -15.89 -17.44
N VAL A 234 -7.19 -16.23 -16.82
CA VAL A 234 -7.27 -16.75 -15.45
C VAL A 234 -7.70 -18.20 -15.49
N THR A 235 -6.92 -19.08 -14.86
CA THR A 235 -7.32 -20.48 -14.63
C THR A 235 -8.53 -20.54 -13.72
N ILE A 236 -9.53 -21.32 -14.10
CA ILE A 236 -10.70 -21.64 -13.28
C ILE A 236 -10.55 -23.06 -12.77
N SER A 237 -9.82 -23.22 -11.66
CA SER A 237 -9.37 -24.52 -11.21
C SER A 237 -10.46 -25.38 -10.58
N HIS A 238 -11.51 -24.77 -10.03
CA HIS A 238 -12.66 -25.49 -9.46
C HIS A 238 -13.54 -26.20 -10.50
N LEU A 239 -13.31 -25.94 -11.80
CA LEU A 239 -13.94 -26.66 -12.90
C LEU A 239 -13.08 -27.83 -13.42
N SER A 240 -11.91 -28.04 -12.83
CA SER A 240 -11.06 -29.19 -13.16
C SER A 240 -11.60 -30.46 -12.49
N GLU A 241 -11.71 -31.54 -13.24
CA GLU A 241 -12.22 -32.82 -12.75
C GLU A 241 -11.13 -33.90 -12.78
N GLN A 242 -11.28 -34.89 -11.92
CA GLN A 242 -10.43 -36.06 -11.96
C GLN A 242 -10.88 -36.97 -13.11
N LYS A 243 -9.98 -37.24 -14.05
CA LYS A 243 -10.21 -38.16 -15.18
C LYS A 243 -9.71 -39.58 -14.89
N GLY A 244 -8.83 -39.73 -13.90
CA GLY A 244 -8.28 -41.02 -13.51
C GLY A 244 -7.26 -40.88 -12.39
N THR A 245 -6.44 -41.91 -12.23
CA THR A 245 -5.41 -41.99 -11.19
C THR A 245 -4.13 -42.51 -11.82
N ASP A 246 -2.99 -41.93 -11.45
CA ASP A 246 -1.68 -42.39 -11.93
C ASP A 246 -1.23 -43.69 -11.23
N LYS A 247 -0.13 -44.27 -11.69
CA LYS A 247 0.45 -45.51 -11.11
C LYS A 247 0.84 -45.39 -9.64
N LYS A 248 0.88 -44.17 -9.08
CA LYS A 248 1.25 -43.86 -7.68
C LYS A 248 0.03 -43.44 -6.85
N GLY A 249 -1.19 -43.67 -7.35
CA GLY A 249 -2.42 -43.33 -6.63
C GLY A 249 -2.78 -41.84 -6.65
N ARG A 250 -2.13 -41.01 -7.47
CA ARG A 250 -2.38 -39.56 -7.51
C ARG A 250 -3.46 -39.23 -8.53
N PRO A 251 -4.38 -38.29 -8.23
CA PRO A 251 -5.45 -37.93 -9.14
C PRO A 251 -4.89 -37.25 -10.40
N ILE A 252 -5.27 -37.77 -11.56
CA ILE A 252 -5.01 -37.14 -12.86
C ILE A 252 -6.17 -36.21 -13.17
N MET A 253 -5.88 -34.91 -13.20
CA MET A 253 -6.86 -33.87 -13.42
C MET A 253 -6.97 -33.48 -14.89
N THR A 254 -8.18 -33.14 -15.35
CA THR A 254 -8.39 -32.47 -16.64
C THR A 254 -7.69 -31.11 -16.67
N ARG A 255 -7.44 -30.57 -17.86
CA ARG A 255 -6.96 -29.20 -17.97
C ARG A 255 -8.07 -28.22 -17.56
N ALA A 256 -7.83 -27.46 -16.50
CA ALA A 256 -8.75 -26.41 -16.06
C ALA A 256 -9.01 -25.39 -17.18
N PRO A 257 -10.28 -25.01 -17.43
CA PRO A 257 -10.62 -23.99 -18.40
C PRO A 257 -10.12 -22.61 -17.91
N ARG A 258 -10.11 -21.63 -18.82
CA ARG A 258 -9.66 -20.27 -18.49
C ARG A 258 -10.71 -19.23 -18.89
N VAL A 259 -10.83 -18.19 -18.07
CA VAL A 259 -11.50 -16.95 -18.49
C VAL A 259 -10.46 -16.08 -19.17
N THR A 260 -10.76 -15.57 -20.36
CA THR A 260 -9.84 -14.73 -21.13
C THR A 260 -10.47 -13.39 -21.48
N GLY A 261 -9.64 -12.37 -21.69
CA GLY A 261 -10.11 -11.06 -22.12
C GLY A 261 -9.01 -10.02 -22.22
N LYS A 262 -9.37 -8.82 -22.67
CA LYS A 262 -8.44 -7.71 -22.93
C LYS A 262 -7.85 -7.15 -21.65
N LEU A 263 -6.53 -6.94 -21.64
CA LEU A 263 -5.82 -6.28 -20.55
C LEU A 263 -5.38 -4.89 -21.01
N TRP A 264 -5.94 -3.85 -20.40
CA TRP A 264 -5.47 -2.49 -20.59
C TRP A 264 -4.36 -2.16 -19.59
N LEU A 265 -3.28 -1.57 -20.10
CA LEU A 265 -2.15 -1.07 -19.33
C LEU A 265 -1.87 0.38 -19.71
N PRO A 266 -1.50 1.24 -18.74
CA PRO A 266 -1.05 2.60 -19.04
C PRO A 266 0.15 2.59 -19.99
N GLU A 267 0.13 3.48 -20.99
CA GLU A 267 1.10 3.50 -22.09
C GLU A 267 2.56 3.48 -21.63
N LYS A 268 2.90 4.35 -20.68
CA LYS A 268 4.23 4.46 -20.04
C LYS A 268 4.77 3.18 -19.38
N HIS A 269 3.93 2.16 -19.19
CA HIS A 269 4.32 0.89 -18.56
C HIS A 269 4.30 -0.29 -19.53
N ARG A 270 3.78 -0.12 -20.75
CA ARG A 270 3.59 -1.21 -21.72
C ARG A 270 4.92 -1.85 -22.12
N LEU A 271 5.95 -1.06 -22.41
CA LEU A 271 7.28 -1.57 -22.78
C LEU A 271 7.89 -2.43 -21.68
N LYS A 272 7.90 -1.96 -20.44
CA LYS A 272 8.45 -2.72 -19.29
C LYS A 272 7.74 -4.05 -19.06
N VAL A 273 6.40 -4.07 -19.19
CA VAL A 273 5.64 -5.33 -19.07
C VAL A 273 5.98 -6.25 -20.23
N TRP A 274 6.08 -5.73 -21.46
CA TRP A 274 6.44 -6.53 -22.62
C TRP A 274 7.85 -7.13 -22.53
N GLU A 275 8.86 -6.34 -22.16
CA GLU A 275 10.22 -6.78 -21.88
C GLU A 275 10.27 -7.89 -20.82
N SER A 276 9.51 -7.73 -19.74
CA SER A 276 9.40 -8.74 -18.69
C SER A 276 8.77 -10.05 -19.19
N LEU A 277 7.80 -9.98 -20.09
CA LEU A 277 7.21 -11.18 -20.71
C LEU A 277 8.19 -11.88 -21.66
N LEU A 278 8.96 -11.11 -22.44
CA LEU A 278 9.97 -11.64 -23.36
C LEU A 278 11.14 -12.31 -22.62
N SER A 279 11.56 -11.74 -21.48
CA SER A 279 12.62 -12.34 -20.67
C SER A 279 12.21 -13.67 -20.03
N GLY A 280 10.89 -13.95 -19.95
CA GLY A 280 10.34 -15.12 -19.28
C GLY A 280 10.42 -15.03 -17.75
N ALA A 281 10.70 -13.85 -17.21
CA ALA A 281 10.80 -13.62 -15.77
C ALA A 281 9.46 -13.91 -15.06
N PRO A 282 9.48 -14.43 -13.84
CA PRO A 282 8.27 -14.61 -13.05
C PRO A 282 7.64 -13.25 -12.71
N TYR A 283 6.31 -13.19 -12.78
CA TYR A 283 5.52 -12.04 -12.36
C TYR A 283 4.32 -12.48 -11.52
N ASN A 284 4.05 -11.75 -10.46
CA ASN A 284 2.87 -11.94 -9.63
C ASN A 284 1.71 -11.15 -10.20
N VAL A 285 0.50 -11.68 -10.06
CA VAL A 285 -0.72 -10.97 -10.44
C VAL A 285 -1.71 -10.99 -9.28
N GLU A 286 -2.22 -9.82 -8.91
CA GLU A 286 -3.38 -9.65 -8.02
C GLU A 286 -4.54 -9.04 -8.81
N LEU A 287 -5.65 -9.78 -8.90
CA LEU A 287 -6.91 -9.31 -9.44
C LEU A 287 -7.79 -8.79 -8.32
N ILE A 288 -8.41 -7.63 -8.54
CA ILE A 288 -9.29 -6.97 -7.58
C ILE A 288 -10.58 -6.55 -8.29
N LYS A 289 -11.70 -7.17 -7.92
CA LYS A 289 -13.03 -6.76 -8.39
C LYS A 289 -13.49 -5.55 -7.59
N GLY A 290 -13.65 -4.41 -8.26
CA GLY A 290 -14.19 -3.20 -7.65
C GLY A 290 -15.70 -3.29 -7.43
N ARG A 291 -16.24 -2.37 -6.62
CA ARG A 291 -17.69 -2.21 -6.44
C ARG A 291 -18.39 -1.71 -7.70
N ASP A 292 -17.63 -1.10 -8.59
CA ASP A 292 -18.02 -0.70 -9.93
C ASP A 292 -18.07 -1.87 -10.92
N GLY A 293 -17.88 -3.11 -10.46
CA GLY A 293 -17.87 -4.31 -11.30
C GLY A 293 -16.58 -4.52 -12.09
N ARG A 294 -15.70 -3.52 -12.12
CA ARG A 294 -14.47 -3.52 -12.94
C ARG A 294 -13.33 -4.27 -12.26
N TYR A 295 -12.51 -4.95 -13.06
CA TYR A 295 -11.37 -5.73 -12.57
C TYR A 295 -10.08 -4.94 -12.71
N ARG A 296 -9.49 -4.60 -11.57
CA ARG A 296 -8.15 -4.00 -11.51
C ARG A 296 -7.12 -5.10 -11.40
N VAL A 297 -6.02 -4.95 -12.13
CA VAL A 297 -4.92 -5.92 -12.17
C VAL A 297 -3.66 -5.25 -11.64
N HIS A 298 -3.05 -5.82 -10.61
CA HIS A 298 -1.72 -5.43 -10.16
C HIS A 298 -0.73 -6.49 -10.63
N ILE A 299 0.23 -6.09 -11.46
CA ILE A 299 1.25 -6.95 -12.02
C ILE A 299 2.57 -6.57 -11.38
N THR A 300 3.15 -7.46 -10.59
CA THR A 300 4.40 -7.20 -9.87
C THR A 300 5.51 -8.08 -10.41
N PHE A 301 6.60 -7.48 -10.86
CA PHE A 301 7.78 -8.17 -11.38
C PHE A 301 9.03 -7.43 -10.94
N THR A 302 10.18 -8.08 -11.08
CA THR A 302 11.47 -7.48 -10.76
C THR A 302 12.03 -6.79 -12.01
N VAL A 303 12.58 -5.58 -11.84
CA VAL A 303 13.34 -4.87 -12.86
C VAL A 303 14.73 -4.56 -12.32
N THR A 304 15.72 -4.43 -13.21
CA THR A 304 17.05 -3.94 -12.84
C THR A 304 16.93 -2.54 -12.25
N ALA A 305 17.68 -2.28 -11.19
CA ALA A 305 17.82 -0.96 -10.61
C ALA A 305 18.35 0.01 -11.67
N PRO A 306 17.82 1.24 -11.74
CA PRO A 306 18.35 2.25 -12.65
C PRO A 306 19.77 2.65 -12.22
N GLU A 307 20.63 2.92 -13.20
CA GLU A 307 21.94 3.52 -12.94
C GLU A 307 21.78 4.86 -12.20
N PRO A 308 22.66 5.19 -11.24
CA PRO A 308 22.65 6.48 -10.58
C PRO A 308 22.85 7.62 -11.58
N VAL A 309 21.93 8.58 -11.60
CA VAL A 309 21.99 9.78 -12.46
C VAL A 309 22.37 11.05 -11.68
N THR A 310 22.78 10.88 -10.42
CA THR A 310 23.16 11.96 -9.51
C THR A 310 24.42 11.62 -8.75
N SER A 311 25.22 12.62 -8.42
CA SER A 311 26.47 12.44 -7.67
C SER A 311 26.53 13.35 -6.44
N PRO A 312 26.80 12.80 -5.23
CA PRO A 312 27.08 13.60 -4.04
C PRO A 312 28.22 14.62 -4.22
N ASN A 313 29.13 14.39 -5.17
CA ASN A 313 30.23 15.30 -5.47
C ASN A 313 29.75 16.62 -6.09
N ARG A 314 28.51 16.69 -6.58
CA ARG A 314 27.88 17.93 -7.05
C ARG A 314 27.14 18.67 -5.93
N GLY A 315 27.19 18.19 -4.69
CA GLY A 315 26.39 18.71 -3.59
C GLY A 315 25.00 18.07 -3.55
N TYR A 316 24.01 18.79 -3.02
CA TYR A 316 22.66 18.26 -2.76
C TYR A 316 21.58 19.27 -3.12
N LEU A 317 20.38 18.78 -3.40
CA LEU A 317 19.15 19.55 -3.24
C LEU A 317 18.58 19.26 -1.86
N GLY A 318 18.69 20.22 -0.94
CA GLY A 318 17.99 20.18 0.34
C GLY A 318 16.49 20.35 0.11
N MET A 319 15.69 19.43 0.63
CA MET A 319 14.23 19.42 0.49
C MET A 319 13.58 19.58 1.85
N ASP A 320 12.88 20.70 2.02
CA ASP A 320 11.98 20.94 3.15
C ASP A 320 10.50 20.82 2.71
N THR A 321 9.67 20.26 3.56
CA THR A 321 8.27 19.93 3.25
C THR A 321 7.31 20.85 3.99
N ASN A 322 6.27 21.31 3.31
CA ASN A 322 5.27 22.22 3.85
C ASN A 322 3.83 21.74 3.51
N PRO A 323 2.78 22.22 4.21
CA PRO A 323 1.42 21.65 4.05
C PRO A 323 0.84 21.83 2.66
N ASP A 324 1.30 22.87 1.99
CA ASP A 324 0.91 23.35 0.68
C ASP A 324 2.03 23.20 -0.35
N GLY A 325 3.18 22.59 -0.04
CA GLY A 325 4.29 22.60 -0.98
C GLY A 325 5.59 22.00 -0.48
N VAL A 326 6.66 22.26 -1.23
CA VAL A 326 8.04 21.87 -0.91
C VAL A 326 8.97 23.04 -1.20
N ALA A 327 9.88 23.31 -0.28
CA ALA A 327 11.03 24.18 -0.50
C ALA A 327 12.24 23.33 -0.93
N LEU A 328 13.01 23.85 -1.89
CA LEU A 328 14.25 23.27 -2.38
C LEU A 328 15.37 24.30 -2.22
N ALA A 329 16.51 23.85 -1.74
CA ALA A 329 17.74 24.63 -1.66
C ALA A 329 18.85 23.89 -2.39
N SER A 330 19.47 24.53 -3.39
CA SER A 330 20.65 24.00 -4.05
C SER A 330 21.89 24.31 -3.22
N VAL A 331 22.63 23.28 -2.84
CA VAL A 331 23.92 23.42 -2.16
C VAL A 331 25.01 22.72 -2.95
N ASN A 332 26.20 23.29 -2.95
CA ASN A 332 27.37 22.70 -3.58
C ASN A 332 28.01 21.61 -2.68
N TYR A 333 29.11 21.02 -3.14
CA TYR A 333 29.83 19.97 -2.41
C TYR A 333 30.29 20.42 -1.00
N PHE A 334 30.60 21.71 -0.82
CA PHE A 334 31.03 22.29 0.45
C PHE A 334 29.85 22.67 1.36
N GLY A 335 28.61 22.45 0.93
CA GLY A 335 27.40 22.80 1.69
C GLY A 335 27.03 24.28 1.62
N GLN A 336 27.65 25.06 0.73
CA GLN A 336 27.28 26.46 0.51
C GLN A 336 26.12 26.55 -0.48
N PRO A 337 25.20 27.52 -0.32
CA PRO A 337 24.15 27.78 -1.31
C PRO A 337 24.73 28.03 -2.69
N GLU A 338 24.16 27.39 -3.70
CA GLU A 338 24.56 27.54 -5.09
C GLU A 338 23.41 28.15 -5.90
N PRO A 339 23.61 29.31 -6.55
CA PRO A 339 22.61 29.95 -7.40
C PRO A 339 22.02 29.02 -8.47
N TRP A 340 20.79 29.30 -8.89
CA TRP A 340 20.24 28.64 -10.06
C TRP A 340 21.00 29.10 -11.32
N PRO A 341 21.28 28.22 -12.29
CA PRO A 341 21.85 28.62 -13.57
C PRO A 341 20.99 29.66 -14.27
N GLU A 342 21.63 30.52 -15.03
CA GLU A 342 20.94 31.50 -15.86
C GLU A 342 19.99 30.79 -16.83
N GLY A 343 18.75 31.28 -16.92
CA GLY A 343 17.71 30.68 -17.76
C GLY A 343 17.11 29.36 -17.23
N PHE A 344 17.38 28.97 -15.97
CA PHE A 344 16.76 27.79 -15.38
C PHE A 344 15.23 27.94 -15.27
N GLU A 345 14.51 27.05 -15.95
CA GLU A 345 13.08 26.86 -15.76
C GLU A 345 12.81 25.58 -14.97
N VAL A 346 11.94 25.68 -13.97
CA VAL A 346 11.54 24.53 -13.16
C VAL A 346 10.79 23.53 -14.05
N PRO A 347 11.22 22.26 -14.14
CA PRO A 347 10.54 21.27 -14.95
C PRO A 347 9.17 20.94 -14.34
N TYR A 348 8.08 21.45 -14.91
CA TYR A 348 6.72 21.17 -14.43
C TYR A 348 5.84 20.46 -15.47
N PRO A 349 4.92 19.58 -15.06
CA PRO A 349 3.97 18.97 -16.00
C PRO A 349 2.94 20.00 -16.48
N LYS A 350 2.79 20.14 -17.80
CA LYS A 350 1.81 21.04 -18.46
C LYS A 350 0.38 20.93 -17.90
N ALA A 351 0.01 19.76 -17.37
CA ALA A 351 -1.34 19.48 -16.84
C ALA A 351 -1.74 20.27 -15.58
N LEU A 352 -0.81 20.94 -14.88
CA LEU A 352 -1.06 21.66 -13.62
C LEU A 352 -1.26 23.17 -13.76
N HIS A 353 -1.09 23.71 -14.97
CA HIS A 353 -1.46 25.10 -15.29
C HIS A 353 -2.87 25.20 -15.86
N LYS A 354 -3.74 24.21 -15.61
CA LYS A 354 -5.10 24.23 -16.16
C LYS A 354 -5.91 25.40 -15.57
N PHE A 355 -5.63 25.78 -14.32
CA PHE A 355 -6.24 26.94 -13.66
C PHE A 355 -5.18 27.81 -12.98
N ALA A 356 -5.35 29.12 -13.06
CA ALA A 356 -4.44 30.09 -12.44
C ALA A 356 -4.31 29.83 -10.92
N GLY A 357 -3.08 29.75 -10.42
CA GLY A 357 -2.78 29.60 -9.00
C GLY A 357 -2.78 28.16 -8.45
N GLU A 358 -3.06 27.13 -9.27
CA GLU A 358 -2.96 25.72 -8.86
C GLU A 358 -1.52 25.28 -8.55
N PHE A 359 -0.56 25.84 -9.30
CA PHE A 359 0.87 25.59 -9.17
C PHE A 359 1.58 26.93 -9.19
N GLN A 360 2.25 27.27 -8.10
CA GLN A 360 2.97 28.52 -7.93
C GLN A 360 4.43 28.18 -7.64
N VAL A 361 5.33 28.83 -8.38
CA VAL A 361 6.76 28.65 -8.25
C VAL A 361 7.36 29.99 -7.86
N THR A 362 8.06 30.03 -6.74
CA THR A 362 8.87 31.18 -6.33
C THR A 362 10.32 30.78 -6.43
N VAL A 363 11.05 31.32 -7.42
CA VAL A 363 12.48 31.11 -7.59
C VAL A 363 13.22 32.30 -6.99
N GLN A 364 14.19 32.05 -6.12
CA GLN A 364 15.11 33.05 -5.63
C GLN A 364 16.48 32.83 -6.28
N PRO A 365 17.17 33.89 -6.76
CA PRO A 365 18.44 33.74 -7.49
C PRO A 365 19.54 33.00 -6.73
N ASN A 366 19.53 33.08 -5.40
CA ASN A 366 20.49 32.48 -4.48
C ASN A 366 20.39 30.93 -4.33
N GLY A 367 19.63 30.25 -5.19
CA GLY A 367 19.53 28.79 -5.16
C GLY A 367 18.37 28.25 -4.32
N PHE A 368 17.42 29.10 -3.93
CA PHE A 368 16.20 28.69 -3.23
C PHE A 368 15.01 28.67 -4.18
N LEU A 369 14.15 27.66 -4.02
CA LEU A 369 12.98 27.42 -4.86
C LEU A 369 11.83 26.96 -3.97
N TYR A 370 10.69 27.62 -4.05
CA TYR A 370 9.47 27.17 -3.39
C TYR A 370 8.44 26.72 -4.41
N ILE A 371 8.00 25.47 -4.31
CA ILE A 371 6.94 24.89 -5.13
C ILE A 371 5.68 24.78 -4.27
N LYS A 372 4.69 25.62 -4.57
CA LYS A 372 3.43 25.70 -3.84
C LYS A 372 2.27 25.16 -4.67
N ILE A 373 1.52 24.24 -4.07
CA ILE A 373 0.26 23.67 -4.53
C ILE A 373 -0.77 23.88 -3.41
N PRO A 374 -1.47 25.04 -3.38
CA PRO A 374 -2.36 25.41 -2.28
C PRO A 374 -3.41 24.34 -1.94
N GLU A 375 -3.85 23.59 -2.96
CA GLU A 375 -4.84 22.53 -2.83
C GLU A 375 -4.37 21.33 -1.99
N LEU A 376 -3.06 21.13 -1.80
CA LEU A 376 -2.53 20.04 -0.97
C LEU A 376 -3.03 20.13 0.49
N ALA A 377 -3.17 21.35 1.01
CA ALA A 377 -3.55 21.58 2.40
C ALA A 377 -4.97 21.07 2.75
N TYR A 378 -5.87 20.99 1.75
CA TYR A 378 -7.29 20.64 1.98
C TYR A 378 -7.82 19.50 1.10
N SER A 379 -7.19 19.20 -0.05
CA SER A 379 -7.57 18.08 -0.94
C SER A 379 -7.57 16.75 -0.19
N ARG A 380 -8.36 15.77 -0.62
CA ARG A 380 -8.44 14.43 0.01
C ARG A 380 -8.42 13.33 -1.04
N GLY A 381 -8.22 12.08 -0.57
CA GLY A 381 -8.36 10.89 -1.40
C GLY A 381 -7.46 10.92 -2.63
N TYR A 382 -8.05 10.62 -3.80
CA TYR A 382 -7.33 10.50 -5.06
C TYR A 382 -6.67 11.81 -5.50
N ARG A 383 -7.37 12.95 -5.38
CA ARG A 383 -6.83 14.26 -5.77
C ARG A 383 -5.56 14.60 -5.00
N ARG A 384 -5.54 14.38 -3.68
CA ARG A 384 -4.31 14.56 -2.89
C ARG A 384 -3.17 13.65 -3.37
N THR A 385 -3.44 12.37 -3.57
CA THR A 385 -2.43 11.41 -4.05
C THR A 385 -1.87 11.81 -5.42
N TYR A 386 -2.73 12.32 -6.31
CA TYR A 386 -2.31 12.85 -7.61
C TYR A 386 -1.37 14.05 -7.44
N LEU A 387 -1.78 15.08 -6.69
CA LEU A 387 -0.98 16.29 -6.47
C LEU A 387 0.39 15.97 -5.85
N ILE A 388 0.43 15.09 -4.84
CA ILE A 388 1.70 14.61 -4.25
C ILE A 388 2.58 13.94 -5.30
N GLY A 389 1.99 13.08 -6.15
CA GLY A 389 2.73 12.37 -7.19
C GLY A 389 3.29 13.30 -8.28
N VAL A 390 2.66 14.45 -8.49
CA VAL A 390 3.18 15.51 -9.35
C VAL A 390 4.28 16.30 -8.65
N LEU A 391 4.07 16.73 -7.41
CA LEU A 391 5.11 17.43 -6.63
C LEU A 391 6.40 16.60 -6.58
N ALA A 392 6.28 15.30 -6.31
CA ALA A 392 7.40 14.38 -6.33
C ALA A 392 8.06 14.29 -7.71
N LYS A 393 7.30 14.42 -8.81
CA LYS A 393 7.87 14.46 -10.17
C LYS A 393 8.75 15.68 -10.35
N VAL A 394 8.23 16.86 -10.02
CA VAL A 394 8.97 18.12 -10.16
C VAL A 394 10.26 18.07 -9.36
N VAL A 395 10.20 17.67 -8.09
CA VAL A 395 11.40 17.57 -7.23
C VAL A 395 12.46 16.64 -7.82
N VAL A 396 12.05 15.45 -8.29
CA VAL A 396 12.99 14.46 -8.86
C VAL A 396 13.53 14.90 -10.23
N ASP A 397 12.69 15.51 -11.07
CA ASP A 397 13.13 16.05 -12.36
C ASP A 397 14.14 17.20 -12.14
N THR A 398 13.90 18.08 -11.17
CA THR A 398 14.86 19.12 -10.76
C THR A 398 16.18 18.50 -10.30
N ALA A 399 16.14 17.51 -9.40
CA ALA A 399 17.34 16.79 -8.95
C ALA A 399 18.15 16.19 -10.09
N LYS A 400 17.48 15.64 -11.10
CA LYS A 400 18.12 15.10 -12.32
C LYS A 400 18.73 16.18 -13.18
N ALA A 401 18.04 17.30 -13.38
CA ALA A 401 18.55 18.40 -14.18
C ALA A 401 19.87 18.95 -13.62
N PHE A 402 20.04 18.91 -12.30
CA PHE A 402 21.27 19.32 -11.62
C PHE A 402 22.26 18.20 -11.35
N GLU A 403 21.89 16.94 -11.65
CA GLU A 403 22.66 15.74 -11.29
C GLU A 403 23.01 15.69 -9.77
N LYS A 404 22.14 16.27 -8.94
CA LYS A 404 22.32 16.34 -7.49
C LYS A 404 21.38 15.38 -6.76
N PRO A 405 21.87 14.60 -5.79
CA PRO A 405 21.00 13.84 -4.90
C PRO A 405 20.11 14.75 -4.05
N ILE A 406 19.03 14.19 -3.51
CA ILE A 406 18.08 14.90 -2.64
C ILE A 406 18.44 14.62 -1.18
N ALA A 407 18.65 15.67 -0.39
CA ALA A 407 18.70 15.57 1.07
C ALA A 407 17.30 15.90 1.63
N LEU A 408 16.70 15.00 2.40
CA LEU A 408 15.37 15.20 2.98
C LEU A 408 15.40 14.94 4.48
N GLU A 409 14.61 15.72 5.23
CA GLU A 409 14.50 15.53 6.66
C GLU A 409 13.78 14.21 7.00
N ASP A 410 14.37 13.44 7.91
CA ASP A 410 13.76 12.26 8.51
C ASP A 410 12.76 12.68 9.60
N LEU A 411 11.65 13.25 9.13
CA LEU A 411 10.59 13.74 10.00
C LEU A 411 9.70 12.58 10.48
N ASP A 412 9.90 12.14 11.73
CA ASP A 412 8.95 11.25 12.40
C ASP A 412 7.75 12.04 12.96
N PHE A 413 6.74 12.24 12.11
CA PHE A 413 5.43 12.68 12.55
C PHE A 413 4.56 11.49 12.92
N GLY A 414 4.77 10.97 14.13
CA GLY A 414 3.84 10.04 14.74
C GLY A 414 2.39 10.57 14.70
N LYS A 415 1.42 9.65 14.53
CA LYS A 415 -0.02 9.94 14.69
C LYS A 415 -0.41 10.35 16.11
N ASP A 416 0.56 10.43 17.00
CA ASP A 416 0.47 10.76 18.40
C ASP A 416 0.37 12.29 18.63
N ARG A 417 0.85 13.14 17.70
CA ARG A 417 0.85 14.61 17.83
C ARG A 417 -0.51 15.30 17.58
N LEU A 418 -1.53 14.54 17.14
CA LEU A 418 -2.85 15.04 16.73
C LEU A 418 -3.88 15.11 17.88
N ASP A 419 -3.53 15.74 19.00
CA ASP A 419 -4.43 15.88 20.17
C ASP A 419 -4.58 17.34 20.65
N THR A 420 -4.32 18.32 19.80
CA THR A 420 -4.50 19.76 20.11
C THR A 420 -5.86 20.26 19.60
N ASP A 421 -5.92 21.42 18.91
CA ASP A 421 -7.13 22.00 18.33
C ASP A 421 -7.72 21.11 17.22
N ARG A 422 -9.05 21.01 17.12
CA ARG A 422 -9.75 20.35 16.01
C ARG A 422 -9.30 20.89 14.64
N LYS A 423 -9.03 22.19 14.49
CA LYS A 423 -8.56 22.79 13.23
C LYS A 423 -7.13 22.35 12.91
N PHE A 424 -6.23 22.46 13.88
CA PHE A 424 -4.84 21.98 13.75
C PHE A 424 -4.78 20.47 13.54
N ASN A 425 -5.48 19.67 14.34
CA ASN A 425 -5.55 18.22 14.19
C ASN A 425 -6.14 17.83 12.83
N ARG A 426 -7.12 18.58 12.30
CA ARG A 426 -7.64 18.35 10.96
C ARG A 426 -6.56 18.60 9.90
N MET A 427 -5.84 19.73 10.01
CA MET A 427 -4.75 20.15 9.12
C MET A 427 -3.54 19.20 9.18
N ALA A 428 -3.05 18.90 10.38
CA ALA A 428 -1.93 18.00 10.66
C ALA A 428 -2.28 16.52 10.34
N ALA A 429 -3.52 16.08 10.56
CA ALA A 429 -3.95 14.72 10.16
C ALA A 429 -4.15 14.61 8.64
N SER A 430 -4.46 15.73 7.98
CA SER A 430 -4.42 15.81 6.52
C SER A 430 -3.01 15.94 5.98
N PHE A 431 -2.04 16.32 6.79
CA PHE A 431 -0.71 16.68 6.34
C PHE A 431 -0.03 15.47 5.69
N PRO A 432 0.27 15.52 4.39
CA PRO A 432 0.83 14.39 3.68
C PRO A 432 2.37 14.32 3.75
N PHE A 433 3.04 14.78 4.81
CA PHE A 433 4.52 14.84 4.92
C PHE A 433 5.15 13.53 4.51
N LYS A 434 4.84 12.48 5.27
CA LYS A 434 5.28 11.12 5.01
C LYS A 434 4.90 10.65 3.62
N LYS A 435 3.73 11.03 3.10
CA LYS A 435 3.32 10.65 1.75
C LYS A 435 4.10 11.37 0.65
N ILE A 436 4.49 12.63 0.87
CA ILE A 436 5.33 13.43 -0.03
C ILE A 436 6.74 12.81 -0.04
N ILE A 437 7.34 12.63 1.14
CA ILE A 437 8.65 12.00 1.31
C ILE A 437 8.66 10.62 0.64
N GLU A 438 7.69 9.75 0.97
CA GLU A 438 7.59 8.43 0.36
C GLU A 438 7.39 8.50 -1.17
N ALA A 439 6.66 9.49 -1.69
CA ALA A 439 6.45 9.64 -3.12
C ALA A 439 7.73 10.10 -3.84
N VAL A 440 8.48 11.02 -3.23
CA VAL A 440 9.80 11.47 -3.70
C VAL A 440 10.77 10.29 -3.67
N MET A 441 10.94 9.61 -2.53
CA MET A 441 11.83 8.45 -2.40
C MET A 441 11.51 7.35 -3.43
N ARG A 442 10.23 6.96 -3.56
CA ARG A 442 9.81 5.93 -4.53
C ARG A 442 10.09 6.35 -5.97
N ARG A 443 9.93 7.64 -6.30
CA ARG A 443 10.22 8.13 -7.65
C ARG A 443 11.73 8.24 -7.89
N ALA A 444 12.47 8.80 -6.94
CA ALA A 444 13.91 8.96 -7.00
C ALA A 444 14.61 7.62 -7.22
N SER A 445 14.26 6.60 -6.41
CA SER A 445 14.76 5.23 -6.57
C SER A 445 14.44 4.62 -7.95
N ARG A 446 13.28 4.93 -8.53
CA ARG A 446 12.90 4.46 -9.87
C ARG A 446 13.63 5.20 -11.00
N GLU A 447 14.13 6.39 -10.75
CA GLU A 447 14.76 7.26 -11.75
C GLU A 447 16.27 7.42 -11.54
N GLY A 448 16.89 6.65 -10.65
CA GLY A 448 18.34 6.66 -10.40
C GLY A 448 18.81 7.85 -9.56
N VAL A 449 17.90 8.59 -8.93
CA VAL A 449 18.25 9.75 -8.09
C VAL A 449 18.56 9.29 -6.67
N GLY A 450 19.74 9.64 -6.18
CA GLY A 450 20.15 9.39 -4.80
C GLY A 450 19.31 10.20 -3.80
N VAL A 451 18.98 9.58 -2.67
CA VAL A 451 18.26 10.24 -1.57
C VAL A 451 18.98 9.97 -0.27
N LYS A 452 19.23 11.03 0.50
CA LYS A 452 19.86 10.97 1.82
C LYS A 452 18.91 11.52 2.88
N PRO A 453 18.34 10.65 3.75
CA PRO A 453 17.63 11.10 4.94
C PRO A 453 18.61 11.81 5.90
N VAL A 454 18.24 12.98 6.40
CA VAL A 454 19.02 13.77 7.38
C VAL A 454 18.21 13.97 8.66
N ARG A 455 18.88 14.01 9.82
CA ARG A 455 18.18 14.21 11.10
C ARG A 455 17.63 15.64 11.18
N PRO A 456 16.36 15.84 11.59
CA PRO A 456 15.71 17.16 11.65
C PRO A 456 16.13 18.01 12.87
N ALA A 457 17.26 17.71 13.52
CA ALA A 457 17.65 18.42 14.73
C ALA A 457 18.26 19.78 14.35
N HIS A 458 17.55 20.87 14.67
CA HIS A 458 17.96 22.26 14.51
C HIS A 458 18.11 22.78 13.05
N THR A 459 17.40 22.16 12.09
CA THR A 459 17.28 22.65 10.70
C THR A 459 16.29 23.79 10.51
#